data_AF-A0A1Q3CMN3-F1
#
_entry.id   AF-A0A1Q3CMN3-F1
#
_cell.length_a   1.000
_cell.length_b   1.000
_cell.length_c   1.000
_cell.angle_alpha   90.00
_cell.angle_beta   90.00
_cell.angle_gamma   90.00
#
_symmetry.space_group_name_H-M   'P 1'
#
loop_
_entity.id
_entity.type
_entity.pdbx_description
1 polymer ?
#
loop_
_entity_poly.entity_id
_entity_poly.type
_entity_poly.pdbx_seq_one_letter_code
_entity_poly.pdbx_strand_id
1 'polypeptide(L)'
;MVQEVCLRAYNYKIKSVTSSHFWPKKGMEAILAPPFRVMSGRPRRMRRKDPLEPKKVQTKPGSLSRRGRQMACTKCGSQGLNKRGCKNPPRVPESEGTRASGGREQGGVTGPSGEAHSIMI
;
A
#
# COMPACT_ATOMS: atom_id res chain seq x y z
N MET A 1 32.25 11.52 -32.84
CA MET A 1 31.52 12.60 -32.12
C MET A 1 30.95 12.15 -30.77
N VAL A 2 30.33 10.98 -30.66
CA VAL A 2 29.72 10.50 -29.39
C VAL A 2 30.75 10.31 -28.26
N GLN A 3 31.91 9.74 -28.57
CA GLN A 3 32.98 9.49 -27.59
C GLN A 3 33.49 10.79 -26.94
N GLU A 4 33.71 11.84 -27.73
CA GLU A 4 34.12 13.17 -27.26
C GLU A 4 33.07 13.81 -26.32
N VAL A 5 31.78 13.65 -26.64
CA VAL A 5 30.69 14.18 -25.82
C VAL A 5 30.58 13.43 -24.49
N CYS A 6 30.74 12.11 -24.50
CA CYS A 6 30.81 11.31 -23.28
C CYS A 6 31.97 11.76 -22.39
N LEU A 7 33.19 11.90 -22.93
CA LEU A 7 34.35 12.33 -22.16
C LEU A 7 34.16 13.74 -21.55
N ARG A 8 33.55 14.67 -22.30
CA ARG A 8 33.20 16.01 -21.78
C ARG A 8 32.18 15.95 -20.63
N ALA A 9 31.18 15.09 -20.73
CA ALA A 9 30.16 14.93 -19.69
C ALA A 9 30.73 14.37 -18.38
N TYR A 10 31.71 13.46 -18.46
CA TYR A 10 32.36 12.85 -17.29
C TYR A 10 33.63 13.59 -16.82
N ASN A 11 33.98 14.73 -17.44
CA ASN A 11 35.17 15.50 -17.07
C ASN A 11 35.07 16.08 -15.64
N TYR A 12 33.86 16.47 -15.21
CA TYR A 12 33.64 17.03 -13.89
C TYR A 12 33.18 15.95 -12.90
N LYS A 13 34.13 15.46 -12.10
CA LYS A 13 33.84 14.51 -11.02
C LYS A 13 33.36 15.26 -9.79
N ILE A 14 32.22 14.86 -9.23
CA ILE A 14 31.79 15.32 -7.90
C ILE A 14 32.79 14.76 -6.88
N LYS A 15 33.56 15.66 -6.25
CA LYS A 15 34.45 15.28 -5.16
C LYS A 15 33.60 14.88 -3.95
N SER A 16 34.06 13.89 -3.20
CA SER A 16 33.44 13.56 -1.91
C SER A 16 33.37 14.82 -1.05
N VAL A 17 32.18 15.15 -0.56
CA VAL A 17 32.03 16.22 0.42
C VAL A 17 32.49 15.69 1.76
N THR A 18 33.35 16.44 2.45
CA THR A 18 33.82 16.08 3.78
C THR A 18 32.62 16.01 4.73
N SER A 19 32.58 14.98 5.60
CA SER A 19 31.46 14.79 6.51
C SER A 19 31.24 16.02 7.40
N SER A 20 30.02 16.17 7.92
CA SER A 20 29.65 17.30 8.79
C SER A 20 30.61 17.50 9.98
N HIS A 21 31.29 16.45 10.42
CA HIS A 21 32.30 16.50 11.48
C HIS A 21 33.48 17.44 11.18
N PHE A 22 33.86 17.59 9.92
CA PHE A 22 35.00 18.41 9.50
C PHE A 22 34.61 19.85 9.14
N TRP A 23 33.33 20.21 9.27
CA TRP A 23 32.89 21.56 8.98
C TRP A 23 33.33 22.50 10.13
N PRO A 24 33.80 23.72 9.81
CA PRO A 24 34.19 24.68 10.84
C PRO A 24 32.97 25.03 11.69
N LYS A 25 33.07 24.76 13.00
CA LYS A 25 32.07 25.19 13.98
C LYS A 25 32.18 26.71 14.14
N LYS A 26 31.42 27.45 13.34
CA LYS A 26 31.18 28.87 13.62
C LYS A 26 30.35 28.87 14.90
N GLY A 27 30.81 29.50 15.98
CA GLY A 27 30.14 29.56 17.30
C GLY A 27 28.83 30.35 17.27
N MET A 28 28.04 30.17 16.22
CA MET A 28 26.72 30.75 16.04
C MET A 28 25.71 29.88 16.77
N GLU A 29 24.63 30.52 17.23
CA GLU A 29 23.50 29.84 17.83
C GLU A 29 22.96 28.75 16.88
N ALA A 30 22.55 27.62 17.45
CA ALA A 30 21.97 26.56 16.66
C ALA A 30 20.70 27.07 15.95
N ILE A 31 20.59 26.79 14.65
CA ILE A 31 19.36 27.11 13.91
C ILE A 31 18.23 26.32 14.55
N LEU A 32 17.24 27.02 15.10
CA LEU A 32 16.04 26.38 15.64
C LEU A 32 15.33 25.60 14.53
N ALA A 33 14.87 24.40 14.86
CA ALA A 33 14.05 23.62 13.94
C ALA A 33 12.81 24.44 13.54
N PRO A 34 12.37 24.35 12.26
CA PRO A 34 11.12 24.94 11.85
C PRO A 34 9.97 24.47 12.76
N PRO A 35 8.99 25.33 13.07
CA PRO A 35 7.86 24.93 13.88
C PRO A 35 7.10 23.79 13.20
N PHE A 36 6.81 22.73 13.96
CA PHE A 36 6.02 21.62 13.47
C PHE A 36 4.63 22.10 13.05
N ARG A 37 4.20 21.73 11.84
CA ARG A 37 2.85 22.00 11.33
C ARG A 37 2.14 20.68 11.06
N VAL A 38 0.91 20.57 11.58
CA VAL A 38 0.01 19.48 11.21
C VAL A 38 -0.46 19.75 9.78
N MET A 39 0.11 19.00 8.83
CA MET A 39 -0.33 19.07 7.44
C MET A 39 -1.78 18.56 7.35
N SER A 40 -2.59 19.16 6.47
CA SER A 40 -3.92 18.66 6.15
C SER A 40 -3.77 17.24 5.61
N GLY A 41 -4.02 16.26 6.47
CA GLY A 41 -3.89 14.85 6.15
C GLY A 41 -5.04 14.35 5.30
N ARG A 42 -5.05 13.04 5.08
CA ARG A 42 -6.16 12.36 4.41
C ARG A 42 -7.46 12.53 5.21
N PRO A 43 -8.58 12.93 4.58
CA PRO A 43 -9.88 12.98 5.25
C PRO A 43 -10.23 11.63 5.88
N ARG A 44 -10.78 11.68 7.10
CA ARG A 44 -11.21 10.47 7.81
C ARG A 44 -12.23 9.71 6.95
N ARG A 45 -12.13 8.38 6.91
CA ARG A 45 -13.03 7.49 6.13
C ARG A 45 -14.51 7.77 6.41
N MET A 46 -14.83 8.16 7.64
CA MET A 46 -16.15 8.63 8.05
C MET A 46 -16.02 10.07 8.57
N ARG A 47 -15.82 11.03 7.67
CA ARG A 47 -15.87 12.45 8.05
C ARG A 47 -17.29 12.84 8.45
N ARG A 48 -17.42 13.79 9.38
CA ARG A 48 -18.70 14.47 9.64
C ARG A 48 -19.10 15.20 8.34
N LYS A 49 -20.37 15.07 7.97
CA LYS A 49 -20.94 15.73 6.79
C LYS A 49 -21.64 16.99 7.22
N ASP A 50 -21.61 18.00 6.37
CA ASP A 50 -22.35 19.22 6.58
C ASP A 50 -23.87 18.94 6.50
N PRO A 51 -24.72 19.61 7.30
CA PRO A 51 -26.18 19.45 7.21
C PRO A 51 -26.75 19.69 5.80
N LEU A 52 -26.15 20.58 5.02
CA LEU A 52 -26.55 20.91 3.65
C LEU A 52 -25.92 19.98 2.60
N GLU A 53 -24.98 19.12 2.99
CA GLU A 53 -24.37 18.17 2.06
C GLU A 53 -25.42 17.14 1.61
N PRO A 54 -25.59 16.91 0.29
CA PRO A 54 -26.51 15.90 -0.20
C PRO A 54 -26.13 14.53 0.39
N LYS A 55 -27.08 13.93 1.12
CA LYS A 55 -26.91 12.56 1.62
C LYS A 55 -26.68 11.68 0.40
N LYS A 56 -25.56 10.96 0.37
CA LYS A 56 -25.35 9.89 -0.62
C LYS A 56 -26.59 9.01 -0.57
N VAL A 57 -27.35 8.98 -1.65
CA VAL A 57 -28.45 8.04 -1.83
C VAL A 57 -27.89 6.68 -1.45
N GLN A 58 -28.57 5.95 -0.56
CA GLN A 58 -28.07 4.72 0.05
C GLN A 58 -27.71 3.64 -1.00
N THR A 59 -28.12 3.88 -2.24
CA THR A 59 -27.85 3.12 -3.44
C THR A 59 -27.07 4.03 -4.38
N LYS A 60 -25.74 3.82 -4.52
CA LYS A 60 -25.00 4.48 -5.61
C LYS A 60 -25.61 3.99 -6.94
N PRO A 61 -25.68 4.84 -7.99
CA PRO A 61 -26.08 4.36 -9.31
C PRO A 61 -25.18 3.16 -9.69
N GLY A 62 -25.80 2.02 -10.01
CA GLY A 62 -25.11 0.77 -10.33
C GLY A 62 -24.82 -0.19 -9.16
N SER A 63 -25.24 0.10 -7.92
CA SER A 63 -25.12 -0.83 -6.79
C SER A 63 -26.48 -1.25 -6.26
N LEU A 64 -26.70 -2.54 -5.99
CA LEU A 64 -27.91 -2.99 -5.30
C LEU A 64 -27.65 -3.09 -3.79
N SER A 65 -28.62 -2.67 -2.98
CA SER A 65 -28.57 -2.82 -1.53
C SER A 65 -28.59 -4.30 -1.14
N ARG A 66 -27.84 -4.69 -0.11
CA ARG A 66 -27.92 -6.04 0.46
C ARG A 66 -29.13 -6.24 1.39
N ARG A 67 -29.91 -5.18 1.65
CA ARG A 67 -31.10 -5.25 2.49
C ARG A 67 -32.11 -6.22 1.86
N GLY A 68 -32.61 -7.17 2.64
CA GLY A 68 -33.53 -8.21 2.16
C GLY A 68 -32.87 -9.40 1.44
N ARG A 69 -31.54 -9.41 1.26
CA ARG A 69 -30.86 -10.55 0.65
C ARG A 69 -30.81 -11.74 1.62
N GLN A 70 -31.48 -12.84 1.25
CA GLN A 70 -31.35 -14.12 1.93
C GLN A 70 -30.00 -14.76 1.59
N MET A 71 -29.25 -15.14 2.62
CA MET A 71 -27.97 -15.81 2.47
C MET A 71 -28.21 -17.33 2.41
N ALA A 72 -27.63 -17.97 1.40
CA ALA A 72 -27.58 -19.42 1.28
C ALA A 72 -26.27 -19.97 1.86
N CYS A 73 -26.34 -21.13 2.51
CA CYS A 73 -25.17 -21.83 3.01
C CYS A 73 -24.25 -22.23 1.86
N THR A 74 -22.96 -21.89 1.94
CA THR A 74 -22.01 -22.25 0.87
C THR A 74 -21.72 -23.74 0.80
N LYS A 75 -21.95 -24.51 1.88
CA LYS A 75 -21.77 -25.97 1.92
C LYS A 75 -22.96 -26.70 1.29
N CYS A 76 -24.17 -26.49 1.78
CA CYS A 76 -25.36 -27.26 1.37
C CYS A 76 -26.37 -26.47 0.52
N GLY A 77 -26.21 -25.16 0.33
CA GLY A 77 -27.11 -24.34 -0.48
C GLY A 77 -28.41 -23.89 0.21
N SER A 78 -28.76 -24.44 1.37
CA SER A 78 -30.00 -24.07 2.07
C SER A 78 -29.93 -22.66 2.68
N GLN A 79 -31.06 -21.98 2.72
CA GLN A 79 -31.20 -20.67 3.35
C GLN A 79 -31.39 -20.80 4.87
N GLY A 80 -31.19 -19.71 5.61
CA GLY A 80 -31.46 -19.65 7.06
C GLY A 80 -30.36 -20.25 7.95
N LEU A 81 -29.31 -20.83 7.36
CA LEU A 81 -28.15 -21.33 8.09
C LEU A 81 -26.84 -20.90 7.43
N ASN A 82 -25.83 -20.68 8.25
CA ASN A 82 -24.47 -20.36 7.81
C ASN A 82 -23.60 -21.63 7.80
N LYS A 83 -22.50 -21.61 7.03
CA LYS A 83 -21.56 -22.75 6.92
C LYS A 83 -21.12 -23.30 8.28
N ARG A 84 -20.89 -22.42 9.27
CA ARG A 84 -20.47 -22.81 10.62
C ARG A 84 -21.49 -23.69 11.35
N GLY A 85 -22.78 -23.49 11.13
CA GLY A 85 -23.86 -24.29 11.73
C GLY A 85 -24.40 -25.39 10.80
N CYS A 86 -23.74 -25.64 9.67
CA CYS A 86 -24.25 -26.54 8.65
C CYS A 86 -23.90 -28.01 8.93
N LYS A 87 -24.90 -28.78 9.36
CA LYS A 87 -24.81 -30.23 9.59
C LYS A 87 -25.01 -31.05 8.31
N ASN A 88 -25.66 -30.49 7.29
CA ASN A 88 -25.95 -31.15 6.02
C ASN A 88 -24.67 -31.48 5.23
N PRO A 89 -24.67 -32.52 4.37
CA PRO A 89 -23.56 -32.82 3.48
C PRO A 89 -23.32 -31.68 2.47
N PRO A 90 -22.10 -31.57 1.90
CA PRO A 90 -21.85 -30.66 0.79
C PRO A 90 -22.77 -30.96 -0.39
N ARG A 91 -23.24 -29.91 -1.08
CA ARG A 91 -23.95 -30.10 -2.35
C ARG A 91 -22.99 -30.72 -3.37
N VAL A 92 -23.46 -31.69 -4.14
CA VAL A 92 -22.73 -32.17 -5.32
C VAL A 92 -22.61 -31.01 -6.31
N PRO A 93 -21.43 -30.78 -6.91
CA PRO A 93 -21.27 -29.74 -7.92
C PRO A 93 -21.97 -30.21 -9.20
N GLU A 94 -23.20 -29.75 -9.41
CA GLU A 94 -23.75 -29.67 -10.75
C GLU A 94 -22.95 -28.59 -11.51
N SER A 95 -22.59 -28.93 -12.75
CA SER A 95 -21.49 -28.37 -13.53
C SER A 95 -21.41 -26.84 -13.60
N GLU A 96 -20.17 -26.36 -13.42
CA GLU A 96 -19.53 -25.14 -13.93
C GLU A 96 -20.25 -23.78 -13.81
N GLY A 97 -19.69 -22.94 -12.93
CA GLY A 97 -19.86 -21.49 -12.95
C GLY A 97 -18.70 -20.85 -12.18
N THR A 98 -17.68 -20.41 -12.92
CA THR A 98 -16.43 -19.81 -12.45
C THR A 98 -16.61 -18.78 -11.33
N ARG A 99 -15.93 -19.00 -10.19
CA ARG A 99 -15.61 -17.92 -9.24
C ARG A 99 -14.11 -17.73 -9.23
N ALA A 100 -13.66 -16.75 -10.03
CA ALA A 100 -12.30 -16.25 -9.99
C ALA A 100 -11.96 -15.82 -8.56
N SER A 101 -11.03 -16.55 -7.96
CA SER A 101 -10.39 -16.19 -6.70
C SER A 101 -9.20 -15.31 -7.06
N GLY A 102 -9.37 -13.99 -7.02
CA GLY A 102 -8.27 -13.05 -7.19
C GLY A 102 -7.29 -13.17 -6.01
N GLY A 103 -6.24 -13.97 -6.18
CA GLY A 103 -5.10 -14.01 -5.29
C GLY A 103 -4.24 -12.77 -5.49
N ARG A 104 -4.01 -12.01 -4.42
CA ARG A 104 -3.09 -10.88 -4.39
C ARG A 104 -1.72 -11.43 -3.98
N GLU A 105 -0.83 -11.60 -4.95
CA GLU A 105 0.60 -11.85 -4.67
C GLU A 105 1.22 -10.59 -4.07
N GLN A 106 1.82 -10.72 -2.89
CA GLN A 106 2.70 -9.73 -2.30
C GLN A 106 4.11 -10.28 -2.41
N GLY A 107 4.93 -9.63 -3.24
CA GLY A 107 6.36 -9.90 -3.34
C GLY A 107 7.06 -9.54 -2.04
N GLY A 108 7.63 -10.54 -1.38
CA GLY A 108 8.55 -10.38 -0.26
C GLY A 108 9.95 -10.79 -0.71
N VAL A 109 10.80 -9.81 -0.99
CA VAL A 109 12.25 -10.02 -1.08
C VAL A 109 12.80 -9.97 0.34
N THR A 110 13.24 -11.11 0.86
CA THR A 110 14.12 -11.19 2.03
C THR A 110 15.47 -11.66 1.55
N GLY A 111 16.41 -10.74 1.34
CA GLY A 111 17.82 -11.06 1.19
C GLY A 111 18.46 -11.24 2.57
N PRO A 112 19.21 -12.31 2.84
CA PRO A 112 20.05 -12.37 4.01
C PRO A 112 21.39 -11.65 3.79
N SER A 113 21.79 -11.02 4.88
CA SER A 113 23.00 -10.27 5.18
C SER A 113 24.29 -11.09 5.03
N GLY A 114 25.26 -10.51 4.31
CA GLY A 114 26.66 -10.34 4.71
C GLY A 114 27.58 -11.56 4.83
N GLU A 115 28.56 -11.67 3.92
CA GLU A 115 29.89 -12.17 4.27
C GLU A 115 30.96 -11.45 3.43
N ALA A 116 31.95 -10.88 4.11
CA ALA A 116 33.01 -10.07 3.53
C ALA A 116 34.12 -10.98 3.01
N HIS A 117 34.45 -10.88 1.72
CA HIS A 117 35.65 -11.52 1.18
C HIS A 117 36.65 -10.46 0.71
N SER A 118 37.85 -10.59 1.27
CA SER A 118 38.99 -9.69 1.24
C SER A 118 39.51 -9.43 -0.17
N ILE A 119 39.80 -8.16 -0.47
CA ILE A 119 40.63 -7.75 -1.60
C ILE A 119 42.08 -8.10 -1.25
N MET A 120 42.77 -8.81 -2.13
CA MET A 120 44.23 -8.97 -2.13
C MET A 120 44.77 -8.25 -3.37
N ILE A 121 45.90 -7.58 -3.15
CA ILE A 121 46.62 -6.60 -3.97
C ILE A 121 46.93 -7.11 -5.38
#